data_AF-A0A385YRS3-F1
#
_entry.id   AF-A0A385YRS3-F1
#
_cell.length_a   1.000
_cell.length_b   1.000
_cell.length_c   1.000
_cell.angle_alpha   90.00
_cell.angle_beta   90.00
_cell.angle_gamma   90.00
#
_symmetry.space_group_name_H-M   'P 1'
#
loop_
_entity.id
_entity.type
_entity.pdbx_description
1 polymer ?
#
loop_
_entity_poly.entity_id
_entity_poly.type
_entity_poly.pdbx_seq_one_letter_code
_entity_poly.pdbx_strand_id
1 'polypeptide(L)'
;MNLLQWSYTKRYQVKAIFDKFPDQVFVFRTIGSYYFVFTTKGSPMHVYPTREDYVAMELLINEELDLLPHYLTRRNSKEDTYINSWLENTKRTSSVLHPKS
;
A
#
# COMPACT_ATOMS: atom_id res chain seq x y z
N MET A 1 7.49 4.04 -4.45
CA MET A 1 6.30 4.75 -3.93
C MET A 1 6.38 4.67 -2.43
N ASN A 2 6.14 5.77 -1.75
CA ASN A 2 6.24 5.89 -0.31
C ASN A 2 4.93 6.46 0.26
N LEU A 3 4.58 6.01 1.47
CA LEU A 3 3.47 6.54 2.24
C LEU A 3 3.89 7.88 2.87
N LEU A 4 3.26 8.98 2.47
CA LEU A 4 3.57 10.31 3.01
C LEU A 4 2.81 10.59 4.30
N GLN A 5 1.51 10.28 4.29
CA GLN A 5 0.64 10.53 5.41
C GLN A 5 -0.50 9.52 5.39
N TRP A 6 -0.92 9.09 6.57
CA TRP A 6 -2.13 8.32 6.76
C TRP A 6 -2.87 8.75 8.02
N SER A 7 -4.17 8.48 8.08
CA SER A 7 -4.96 8.68 9.30
C SER A 7 -6.23 7.85 9.26
N TYR A 8 -6.72 7.45 10.44
CA TYR A 8 -8.07 6.93 10.58
C TYR A 8 -9.11 8.01 10.29
N THR A 9 -10.23 7.60 9.68
CA THR A 9 -11.35 8.49 9.40
C THR A 9 -12.61 8.01 10.14
N LYS A 10 -13.62 7.53 9.42
CA LYS A 10 -14.80 6.85 10.00
C LYS A 10 -14.47 5.38 10.32
N ARG A 11 -15.41 4.72 11.01
CA ARG A 11 -15.32 3.31 11.44
C ARG A 11 -14.71 2.43 10.33
N TYR A 12 -13.52 1.89 10.62
CA TYR A 12 -12.74 0.97 9.78
C TYR A 12 -12.25 1.49 8.42
N GLN A 13 -12.07 2.81 8.29
CA GLN A 13 -11.50 3.43 7.10
C GLN A 13 -10.22 4.19 7.42
N VAL A 14 -9.22 3.99 6.58
CA VAL A 14 -7.95 4.73 6.61
C VAL A 14 -7.88 5.58 5.37
N LYS A 15 -7.51 6.84 5.49
CA LYS A 15 -7.11 7.66 4.34
C LYS A 15 -5.59 7.75 4.30
N ALA A 16 -5.03 7.74 3.12
CA ALA A 16 -3.60 7.87 2.91
C ALA A 16 -3.26 8.68 1.66
N ILE A 17 -2.08 9.29 1.70
CA ILE A 17 -1.49 10.10 0.64
C ILE A 17 -0.12 9.51 0.33
N PHE A 18 0.20 9.40 -0.96
CA PHE A 18 1.43 8.78 -1.44
C PHE A 18 2.24 9.78 -2.28
N ASP A 19 3.56 9.62 -2.28
CA ASP A 19 4.50 10.50 -2.99
C ASP A 19 4.25 10.57 -4.50
N LYS A 20 3.87 9.45 -5.11
CA LYS A 20 3.57 9.35 -6.53
C LYS A 20 2.26 10.04 -6.92
N PHE A 21 1.35 10.24 -5.96
CA PHE A 21 0.01 10.80 -6.19
C PHE A 21 -0.34 11.81 -5.08
N PRO A 22 0.38 12.93 -4.99
CA PRO A 22 0.23 13.89 -3.88
C PRO A 22 -1.13 14.58 -3.88
N ASP A 23 -1.73 14.76 -5.07
CA ASP A 23 -3.03 15.44 -5.24
C ASP A 23 -4.23 14.52 -5.01
N GLN A 24 -3.99 13.25 -4.68
CA GLN A 24 -5.02 12.23 -4.49
C GLN A 24 -4.96 11.66 -3.08
N VAL A 25 -6.14 11.53 -2.47
CA VAL A 25 -6.32 10.90 -1.18
C VAL A 25 -6.97 9.54 -1.41
N PHE A 26 -6.23 8.49 -1.08
CA PHE A 26 -6.71 7.11 -1.20
C PHE A 26 -7.41 6.71 0.08
N VAL A 27 -8.65 6.24 -0.03
CA VAL A 27 -9.43 5.74 1.09
C VAL A 27 -9.42 4.22 1.04
N PHE A 28 -8.93 3.63 2.12
CA PHE A 28 -8.87 2.21 2.37
C PHE A 28 -10.01 1.80 3.29
N ARG A 29 -10.55 0.61 3.06
CA ARG A 29 -11.50 -0.05 3.95
C ARG A 29 -10.91 -1.35 4.44
N THR A 30 -11.27 -1.75 5.66
CA THR A 30 -10.99 -3.13 6.08
C THR A 30 -11.85 -4.12 5.30
N ILE A 31 -11.24 -5.24 4.93
CA ILE A 31 -11.90 -6.43 4.41
C ILE A 31 -11.39 -7.60 5.27
N GLY A 32 -12.13 -7.90 6.34
CA GLY A 32 -11.70 -8.90 7.33
C GLY A 32 -10.54 -8.38 8.17
N SER A 33 -9.33 -8.87 7.90
CA SER A 33 -8.11 -8.62 8.67
C SER A 33 -7.04 -7.82 7.93
N TYR A 34 -7.37 -7.20 6.80
CA TYR A 34 -6.46 -6.33 6.05
C TYR A 34 -7.22 -5.18 5.37
N TYR A 35 -6.49 -4.14 4.99
CA TYR A 35 -7.02 -2.97 4.28
C TYR A 35 -6.88 -3.11 2.77
N PHE A 36 -7.88 -2.61 2.04
CA PHE A 36 -7.93 -2.60 0.58
C PHE A 36 -8.35 -1.22 0.09
N VAL A 37 -7.88 -0.79 -1.09
CA VAL A 37 -8.28 0.49 -1.68
C VAL A 37 -9.76 0.44 -2.03
N PHE A 38 -10.55 1.31 -1.40
CA PHE A 38 -11.99 1.38 -1.61
C PHE A 38 -12.37 2.44 -2.63
N THR A 39 -11.82 3.64 -2.47
CA THR A 39 -12.14 4.78 -3.32
C THR A 39 -11.01 5.79 -3.27
N THR A 40 -10.87 6.56 -4.34
CA THR A 40 -9.90 7.65 -4.41
C THR A 40 -10.68 8.96 -4.41
N LYS A 41 -10.21 9.92 -3.62
CA LYS A 41 -10.74 11.29 -3.60
C LYS A 41 -9.70 12.23 -4.18
N GLY A 42 -10.15 13.18 -4.98
CA GLY A 42 -9.28 14.09 -5.72
C GLY A 42 -9.40 13.86 -7.22
N SER A 43 -8.85 14.80 -7.99
CA SER A 43 -8.80 14.70 -9.45
C SER A 43 -7.38 14.33 -9.85
N PRO A 44 -7.16 13.21 -10.55
CA PRO A 44 -5.85 12.89 -11.09
C PRO A 44 -5.50 13.93 -12.15
N MET A 45 -4.58 14.84 -11.82
CA MET A 45 -4.22 15.93 -12.74
C MET A 45 -3.49 15.40 -13.99
N HIS A 46 -2.71 14.33 -13.84
CA HIS A 46 -1.87 13.80 -14.92
C HIS A 46 -1.78 12.27 -14.99
N VAL A 47 -1.86 11.56 -13.86
CA VAL A 47 -1.56 10.13 -13.80
C VAL A 47 -2.63 9.38 -13.04
N TYR A 48 -3.20 8.38 -13.70
CA TYR A 48 -4.09 7.40 -13.09
C TYR A 48 -3.25 6.28 -12.47
N PRO A 49 -3.59 5.82 -11.24
CA PRO A 49 -2.90 4.70 -10.64
C PRO A 49 -3.09 3.41 -11.45
N THR A 50 -2.00 2.69 -11.67
CA THR A 50 -2.02 1.37 -12.32
C THR A 50 -2.37 0.26 -11.31
N ARG A 51 -2.57 -0.97 -11.78
CA ARG A 51 -2.82 -2.11 -10.86
C ARG A 51 -1.64 -2.35 -9.92
N GLU A 52 -0.41 -2.23 -10.42
CA GLU A 52 0.80 -2.33 -9.61
C GLU A 52 0.82 -1.24 -8.53
N ASP A 53 0.41 -0.01 -8.87
CA ASP A 53 0.33 1.08 -7.91
C ASP A 53 -0.66 0.78 -6.79
N TYR A 54 -1.87 0.30 -7.12
CA TYR A 54 -2.85 -0.07 -6.10
C TYR A 54 -2.34 -1.17 -5.16
N VAL A 55 -1.69 -2.20 -5.71
CA VAL A 55 -1.12 -3.30 -4.91
C VAL A 55 -0.02 -2.77 -3.99
N ALA A 56 0.87 -1.91 -4.49
CA ALA A 56 1.93 -1.30 -3.67
C ALA A 56 1.36 -0.43 -2.54
N MET A 57 0.31 0.35 -2.81
CA MET A 57 -0.36 1.16 -1.79
C MET A 57 -1.02 0.32 -0.69
N GLU A 58 -1.63 -0.81 -1.07
CA GLU A 58 -2.22 -1.76 -0.11
C GLU A 58 -1.15 -2.44 0.73
N LEU A 59 -0.03 -2.85 0.12
CA LEU A 59 1.10 -3.41 0.84
C LEU A 59 1.66 -2.42 1.87
N LEU A 60 1.87 -1.15 1.48
CA LEU A 60 2.39 -0.11 2.38
C LEU A 60 1.47 0.13 3.58
N ILE A 61 0.16 0.25 3.37
CA ILE A 61 -0.78 0.47 4.47
C ILE A 61 -0.89 -0.75 5.38
N ASN A 62 -0.88 -1.96 4.82
CA ASN A 62 -0.93 -3.16 5.63
C ASN A 62 0.40 -3.42 6.36
N GLU A 63 1.54 -3.03 5.80
CA GLU A 63 2.83 -3.05 6.50
C GLU A 63 2.83 -2.07 7.68
N GLU A 64 2.46 -0.81 7.45
CA GLU A 64 2.40 0.24 8.48
C GLU A 64 1.46 -0.10 9.65
N LEU A 65 0.41 -0.90 9.39
CA LEU A 65 -0.58 -1.30 10.38
C LEU A 65 -0.35 -2.70 10.97
N ASP A 66 0.79 -3.35 10.69
CA ASP A 66 1.11 -4.72 11.12
C ASP A 66 0.11 -5.80 10.62
N LEU A 67 -0.56 -5.55 9.50
CA LEU A 67 -1.55 -6.44 8.86
C LEU A 67 -1.02 -7.11 7.57
N LEU A 68 0.22 -6.83 7.17
CA LEU A 68 0.84 -7.39 5.98
C LEU A 68 0.77 -8.93 5.92
N PRO A 69 1.02 -9.69 7.02
CA PRO A 69 0.91 -11.15 6.97
C PRO A 69 -0.50 -11.61 6.58
N HIS A 70 -1.55 -10.91 7.05
CA HIS A 70 -2.93 -11.23 6.71
C HIS A 70 -3.23 -10.93 5.24
N TYR A 71 -2.75 -9.79 4.73
CA TYR A 71 -2.88 -9.44 3.32
C TYR A 71 -2.23 -10.48 2.41
N LEU A 72 -1.02 -10.96 2.74
CA LEU A 72 -0.28 -11.94 1.95
C LEU A 72 -0.92 -13.34 1.92
N THR A 73 -1.85 -13.65 2.84
CA THR A 73 -2.59 -14.93 2.76
C THR A 73 -3.56 -14.98 1.58
N ARG A 74 -3.95 -13.81 1.04
CA ARG A 74 -4.82 -13.72 -0.12
C ARG A 74 -4.03 -14.17 -1.36
N ARG A 75 -4.35 -15.36 -1.88
CA ARG A 75 -3.79 -15.82 -3.16
C ARG A 75 -4.47 -15.13 -4.32
N ASN A 76 -3.73 -14.31 -5.07
CA ASN A 76 -4.19 -13.77 -6.34
C ASN A 76 -3.05 -13.82 -7.36
N SER A 77 -3.10 -14.81 -8.26
CA SER A 77 -2.01 -15.11 -9.19
C SER A 77 -1.57 -13.96 -10.09
N LYS A 78 -2.44 -12.95 -10.33
CA LYS A 78 -2.07 -11.75 -11.10
C LYS A 78 -1.33 -10.70 -10.27
N GLU A 79 -1.60 -10.66 -8.96
CA GLU A 79 -1.01 -9.70 -8.03
C GLU A 79 0.25 -10.25 -7.37
N ASP A 80 0.40 -11.57 -7.28
CA ASP A 80 1.58 -12.26 -6.74
C ASP A 80 2.88 -11.76 -7.39
N THR A 81 2.88 -11.47 -8.70
CA THR A 81 4.03 -10.90 -9.40
C THR A 81 4.45 -9.54 -8.83
N TYR A 82 3.48 -8.64 -8.62
CA TYR A 82 3.74 -7.30 -8.06
C TYR A 82 4.12 -7.38 -6.59
N ILE A 83 3.46 -8.26 -5.82
CA ILE A 83 3.75 -8.49 -4.40
C ILE A 83 5.18 -9.01 -4.22
N ASN A 84 5.59 -10.02 -4.99
CA ASN A 84 6.94 -10.58 -4.90
C ASN A 84 8.00 -9.55 -5.30
N SER A 85 7.77 -8.81 -6.39
CA SER A 85 8.66 -7.71 -6.81
C SER A 85 8.82 -6.67 -5.69
N TRP A 86 7.73 -6.25 -5.07
CA TRP A 86 7.76 -5.31 -3.95
C TRP A 86 8.52 -5.88 -2.74
N LEU A 87 8.23 -7.12 -2.33
CA LEU A 87 8.90 -7.78 -1.20
C LEU A 87 10.42 -7.92 -1.40
N GLU A 88 10.86 -8.25 -2.62
CA GLU A 88 12.27 -8.32 -2.97
C GLU A 88 12.97 -6.96 -2.89
N ASN A 89 12.27 -5.89 -3.28
CA ASN A 89 12.78 -4.53 -3.20
C ASN A 89 12.84 -4.05 -1.74
N THR A 90 11.81 -4.30 -0.94
CA THR A 90 11.78 -3.95 0.50
C THR A 90 12.85 -4.68 1.29
N LYS A 91 13.08 -5.98 1.01
CA LYS A 91 14.17 -6.75 1.63
C LYS A 91 15.56 -6.22 1.30
N ARG A 92 15.76 -5.74 0.06
CA ARG A 92 17.00 -5.07 -0.34
C ARG A 92 17.18 -3.74 0.40
N THR A 93 16.11 -2.97 0.58
CA THR A 93 16.19 -1.71 1.32
C THR A 93 16.50 -1.94 2.80
N SER A 94 15.90 -2.95 3.43
CA SER A 94 16.16 -3.28 4.84
C SER A 94 17.54 -3.92 5.06
N SER A 95 18.08 -4.67 4.10
CA SER A 95 19.46 -5.18 4.17
C SER A 95 20.52 -4.11 3.92
N VAL A 96 20.19 -3.04 3.21
CA VAL A 96 21.09 -1.88 2.99
C VAL A 96 21.07 -0.90 4.16
N LEU A 97 19.93 -0.76 4.86
CA LEU A 97 19.80 0.16 6.00
C LEU A 97 20.33 -0.41 7.33
N HIS A 98 20.45 -1.73 7.45
CA HIS A 98 21.20 -2.38 8.52
C HIS A 98 22.35 -3.20 7.93
N PRO A 99 23.53 -2.60 7.65
CA PRO A 99 24.73 -3.40 7.52
C PRO A 99 24.88 -4.16 8.84
N LYS A 100 24.87 -5.50 8.77
CA LYS A 100 25.24 -6.33 9.91
C LYS A 100 26.55 -5.77 10.47
N SER A 101 26.49 -5.37 11.74
CA SER A 101 27.62 -4.88 12.52
C SER A 101 28.70 -5.95 12.65
#